data_AF-A0A376MC97-F1
#
_entry.id   AF-A0A376MC97-F1
#
_cell.length_a   1.000
_cell.length_b   1.000
_cell.length_c   1.000
_cell.angle_alpha   90.00
_cell.angle_beta   90.00
_cell.angle_gamma   90.00
#
_symmetry.space_group_name_H-M   'P 1'
#
loop_
_entity.id
_entity.type
_entity.pdbx_description
1 polymer ?
#
loop_
_entity_poly.entity_id
_entity_poly.type
_entity_poly.pdbx_seq_one_letter_code
_entity_poly.pdbx_strand_id
1 'polypeptide(L)'
;MLQDVLFESEEFAAAPVLTPQQENHYLQAYLPLVRKVVRQLAPQCNCIIDRQDMEQTALMGLLNAIRRYGLPDEGFAGYAVHRIRGAILDELRALDW
;
A
#
# COMPACT_ATOMS: atom_id res chain seq x y z
N MET A 1 -12.29 36.36 -36.74
CA MET A 1 -12.59 34.92 -36.59
C MET A 1 -11.62 34.38 -35.55
N LEU A 2 -11.91 34.64 -34.28
CA LEU A 2 -11.13 34.12 -33.16
C LEU A 2 -11.66 32.72 -32.88
N GLN A 3 -10.83 31.70 -33.11
CA GLN A 3 -11.15 30.35 -32.71
C GLN A 3 -10.96 30.28 -31.20
N ASP A 4 -12.07 30.13 -30.49
CA ASP A 4 -12.11 29.73 -29.09
C ASP A 4 -11.30 28.45 -28.95
N VAL A 5 -10.08 28.60 -28.42
CA VAL A 5 -9.28 27.47 -27.97
C VAL A 5 -9.96 27.01 -26.69
N LEU A 6 -10.99 26.18 -26.86
CA LEU A 6 -11.53 25.34 -25.80
C LEU A 6 -10.40 24.39 -25.41
N PHE A 7 -9.52 24.85 -24.53
CA PHE A 7 -8.79 23.96 -23.64
C PHE A 7 -9.88 23.25 -22.84
N GLU A 8 -10.39 22.15 -23.39
CA GLU A 8 -11.09 21.15 -22.60
C GLU A 8 -10.13 20.84 -21.46
N SER A 9 -10.47 21.31 -20.28
CA SER A 9 -9.89 20.84 -19.05
C SER A 9 -10.12 19.34 -19.07
N GLU A 10 -9.12 18.58 -19.50
CA GLU A 10 -9.04 17.16 -19.20
C GLU A 10 -9.16 17.10 -17.68
N GLU A 11 -10.39 16.81 -17.26
CA GLU A 11 -10.78 16.62 -15.89
C GLU A 11 -9.81 15.57 -15.39
N PHE A 12 -8.85 15.99 -14.55
CA PHE A 12 -7.84 15.11 -13.98
C PHE A 12 -8.62 14.11 -13.14
N ALA A 13 -9.11 13.05 -13.78
CA ALA A 13 -10.05 12.13 -13.20
C ALA A 13 -9.29 11.49 -12.04
N ALA A 14 -9.61 11.93 -10.82
CA ALA A 14 -9.04 11.38 -9.63
C ALA A 14 -9.22 9.86 -9.74
N ALA A 15 -8.12 9.11 -9.69
CA ALA A 15 -8.16 7.67 -9.81
C ALA A 15 -9.31 7.14 -8.94
N PRO A 16 -10.18 6.27 -9.47
CA PRO A 16 -11.42 5.91 -8.79
C PRO A 16 -11.11 5.43 -7.38
N VAL A 17 -11.57 6.20 -6.40
CA VAL A 17 -11.37 5.88 -4.98
C VAL A 17 -12.17 4.63 -4.68
N LEU A 18 -11.49 3.57 -4.26
CA LEU A 18 -12.13 2.31 -3.91
C LEU A 18 -13.06 2.51 -2.70
N THR A 19 -14.19 1.82 -2.71
CA THR A 19 -15.08 1.79 -1.54
C THR A 19 -14.44 0.99 -0.40
N PRO A 20 -14.81 1.22 0.88
CA PRO A 20 -14.30 0.43 2.00
C PRO A 20 -14.49 -1.09 1.83
N GLN A 21 -15.56 -1.51 1.17
CA GLN A 21 -15.83 -2.91 0.85
C GLN A 21 -14.83 -3.47 -0.18
N GLN A 22 -14.51 -2.69 -1.21
CA GLN A 22 -13.49 -3.05 -2.20
C GLN A 22 -12.09 -3.08 -1.58
N GLU A 23 -11.75 -2.10 -0.74
CA GLU A 23 -10.51 -2.08 0.02
C GLU A 23 -10.35 -3.36 0.85
N ASN A 24 -11.39 -3.74 1.61
CA ASN A 24 -11.37 -4.96 2.42
C ASN A 24 -11.23 -6.22 1.56
N HIS A 25 -11.94 -6.30 0.43
CA HIS A 25 -11.81 -7.40 -0.52
C HIS A 25 -10.36 -7.59 -0.97
N TYR A 26 -9.71 -6.52 -1.43
CA TYR A 26 -8.31 -6.59 -1.86
C TYR A 26 -7.35 -6.83 -0.71
N LEU A 27 -7.58 -6.23 0.46
CA LEU A 27 -6.77 -6.47 1.65
C LEU A 27 -6.76 -7.96 2.00
N GLN A 28 -7.92 -8.62 1.94
CA GLN A 28 -8.03 -10.06 2.16
C GLN A 28 -7.35 -10.88 1.07
N ALA A 29 -7.50 -10.51 -0.20
CA ALA A 29 -6.85 -11.20 -1.32
C ALA A 29 -5.31 -11.16 -1.22
N TYR A 30 -4.75 -10.06 -0.73
CA TYR A 30 -3.29 -9.86 -0.60
C TYR A 30 -2.72 -10.18 0.80
N LEU A 31 -3.51 -10.68 1.75
CA LEU A 31 -3.03 -11.17 3.05
C LEU A 31 -1.84 -12.15 2.97
N PRO A 32 -1.83 -13.14 2.04
CA PRO A 32 -0.69 -14.04 1.90
C PRO A 32 0.62 -13.32 1.53
N LEU A 33 0.52 -12.22 0.77
CA LEU A 33 1.66 -11.38 0.39
C LEU A 33 2.25 -10.69 1.62
N VAL A 34 1.39 -10.10 2.46
CA VAL A 34 1.79 -9.49 3.73
C VAL A 34 2.53 -10.50 4.61
N ARG A 35 1.94 -11.67 4.82
CA ARG A 35 2.56 -12.75 5.63
C ARG A 35 3.89 -13.22 5.06
N LYS A 36 4.05 -13.25 3.74
CA LYS A 36 5.31 -13.58 3.07
C LYS A 36 6.38 -12.54 3.39
N VAL A 37 6.05 -11.25 3.27
CA VAL A 37 6.99 -10.15 3.54
C VAL A 37 7.38 -10.11 5.02
N VAL A 38 6.40 -10.20 5.93
CA VAL A 38 6.64 -10.26 7.39
C VAL A 38 7.55 -11.44 7.75
N ARG A 39 7.30 -12.63 7.20
CA ARG A 39 8.14 -13.81 7.46
C ARG A 39 9.60 -13.62 7.01
N GLN A 40 9.83 -12.87 5.94
CA GLN A 40 11.18 -12.59 5.44
C GLN A 40 11.92 -11.56 6.30
N LEU A 41 11.21 -10.60 6.87
CA LEU A 41 11.79 -9.51 7.67
C LEU A 41 11.91 -9.84 9.16
N ALA A 42 10.94 -10.55 9.73
CA ALA A 42 10.86 -10.83 11.16
C ALA A 42 12.15 -11.38 11.79
N PRO A 43 12.93 -12.29 11.16
CA PRO A 43 14.18 -12.78 11.74
C PRO A 43 15.25 -11.69 11.95
N GLN A 44 15.17 -10.59 11.21
CA GLN A 44 16.15 -9.48 11.26
C GLN A 44 15.77 -8.41 12.30
N CYS A 45 14.54 -8.46 12.82
CA CYS A 45 13.97 -7.38 13.65
C CYS A 45 13.35 -7.87 14.97
N ASN A 46 13.56 -9.15 15.31
CA ASN A 46 12.89 -9.82 16.43
C ASN A 46 13.18 -9.22 17.82
N CYS A 47 14.26 -8.45 17.98
CA CYS A 47 14.61 -7.78 19.22
C CYS A 47 14.03 -6.36 19.34
N ILE A 48 13.44 -5.83 18.27
CA ILE A 48 12.97 -4.43 18.20
C ILE A 48 11.44 -4.38 18.16
N ILE A 49 10.80 -5.25 17.37
CA ILE A 49 9.35 -5.25 17.20
C ILE A 49 8.80 -6.67 17.31
N ASP A 50 7.64 -6.80 17.95
CA ASP A 50 6.96 -8.08 18.02
C ASP A 50 6.36 -8.45 16.65
N ARG A 51 6.21 -9.75 16.40
CA ARG A 51 5.76 -10.23 15.08
C ARG A 51 4.35 -9.76 14.75
N GLN A 52 3.48 -9.73 15.75
CA GLN A 52 2.09 -9.30 15.57
C GLN A 52 2.02 -7.82 15.16
N ASP A 53 2.81 -6.98 15.80
CA ASP A 53 2.87 -5.54 15.49
C ASP A 53 3.46 -5.32 14.10
N MET A 54 4.50 -6.08 13.72
CA MET A 54 5.01 -6.07 12.35
C MET A 54 3.95 -6.44 11.32
N GLU A 55 3.10 -7.43 11.60
CA GLU A 55 2.00 -7.82 10.70
C GLU A 55 0.93 -6.73 10.59
N GLN A 56 0.61 -6.03 11.69
CA GLN A 56 -0.31 -4.89 11.66
C GLN A 56 0.26 -3.72 10.86
N THR A 57 1.51 -3.34 11.10
CA THR A 57 2.21 -2.30 10.33
C THR A 57 2.26 -2.65 8.84
N ALA A 58 2.52 -3.92 8.51
CA ALA A 58 2.51 -4.42 7.15
C ALA A 58 1.14 -4.32 6.48
N LEU A 59 0.06 -4.65 7.20
CA LEU A 59 -1.32 -4.50 6.73
C LEU A 59 -1.68 -3.04 6.45
N MET A 60 -1.25 -2.12 7.32
CA MET A 60 -1.43 -0.68 7.10
C MET A 60 -0.67 -0.21 5.86
N GLY A 61 0.55 -0.71 5.65
CA GLY A 61 1.32 -0.49 4.42
C GLY A 61 0.59 -0.95 3.16
N LEU A 62 -0.02 -2.13 3.19
CA LEU A 62 -0.83 -2.67 2.09
C LEU A 62 -2.09 -1.82 1.84
N LEU A 63 -2.84 -1.46 2.89
CA LEU A 63 -4.03 -0.62 2.75
C LEU A 63 -3.71 0.72 2.09
N ASN A 64 -2.61 1.35 2.52
CA ASN A 64 -2.12 2.58 1.91
C ASN A 64 -1.67 2.37 0.45
N ALA A 65 -1.12 1.21 0.12
CA ALA A 65 -0.78 0.87 -1.26
C ALA A 65 -2.04 0.75 -2.12
N ILE A 66 -3.07 0.04 -1.65
CA ILE A 66 -4.37 -0.11 -2.33
C ILE A 66 -4.98 1.28 -2.61
N ARG A 67 -5.05 2.14 -1.59
CA ARG A 67 -5.61 3.50 -1.69
C ARG A 67 -4.91 4.39 -2.70
N ARG A 68 -3.58 4.25 -2.82
CA ARG A 68 -2.77 5.06 -3.75
C ARG A 68 -2.74 4.50 -5.16
N TYR A 69 -2.80 3.18 -5.30
CA TYR A 69 -2.76 2.53 -6.61
C TYR A 69 -4.13 2.55 -7.31
N GLY A 70 -5.22 2.49 -6.53
CA GLY A 70 -6.55 2.30 -7.06
C GLY A 70 -6.80 0.82 -7.34
N LEU A 71 -7.38 0.51 -8.51
CA LEU A 71 -7.75 -0.85 -8.88
C LEU A 71 -6.50 -1.73 -9.09
N PRO A 72 -6.28 -2.81 -8.31
CA PRO A 72 -5.12 -3.68 -8.48
C PRO A 72 -5.11 -4.40 -9.83
N ASP A 73 -3.96 -4.39 -10.49
CA ASP A 73 -3.66 -5.11 -11.74
C ASP A 73 -2.48 -6.07 -11.54
N GLU A 74 -1.88 -6.57 -12.63
CA GLU A 74 -0.74 -7.48 -12.57
C GLU A 74 0.53 -6.87 -11.93
N GLY A 75 0.70 -5.55 -12.01
CA GLY A 75 1.83 -4.82 -11.45
C GLY A 75 1.70 -4.52 -9.96
N PHE A 76 0.47 -4.52 -9.44
CA PHE A 76 0.17 -4.13 -8.07
C PHE A 76 0.95 -4.92 -7.02
N ALA A 77 1.12 -6.25 -7.20
CA ALA A 77 1.80 -7.09 -6.22
C ALA A 77 3.25 -6.65 -5.99
N GLY A 78 3.98 -6.27 -7.04
CA GLY A 78 5.35 -5.76 -6.93
C GLY A 78 5.39 -4.42 -6.20
N TYR A 79 4.51 -3.50 -6.59
CA TYR A 79 4.36 -2.21 -5.91
C TYR A 79 4.04 -2.38 -4.41
N ALA A 80 3.06 -3.22 -4.08
CA ALA A 80 2.63 -3.49 -2.70
C ALA A 80 3.76 -4.03 -1.84
N VAL A 81 4.61 -4.93 -2.36
CA VAL A 81 5.78 -5.44 -1.63
C VAL A 81 6.69 -4.30 -1.18
N HIS A 82 6.99 -3.35 -2.06
CA HIS A 82 7.83 -2.21 -1.70
C HIS A 82 7.18 -1.33 -0.63
N ARG A 83 5.87 -1.09 -0.73
CA ARG A 83 5.11 -0.28 0.24
C ARG A 83 5.02 -0.95 1.61
N ILE A 84 4.78 -2.25 1.66
CA ILE A 84 4.72 -3.04 2.90
C ILE A 84 6.08 -3.01 3.60
N ARG A 85 7.18 -3.26 2.87
CA ARG A 85 8.54 -3.21 3.45
C ARG A 85 8.88 -1.82 3.97
N GLY A 86 8.53 -0.77 3.21
CA GLY A 86 8.72 0.61 3.64
C GLY A 86 8.02 0.90 4.96
N ALA A 87 6.74 0.54 5.09
CA ALA A 87 5.98 0.75 6.32
C ALA A 87 6.63 0.06 7.54
N ILE A 88 7.09 -1.19 7.40
CA ILE A 88 7.77 -1.90 8.49
C ILE A 88 9.09 -1.20 8.86
N LEU A 89 9.89 -0.80 7.87
CA LEU A 89 11.16 -0.11 8.12
C LEU A 89 10.99 1.26 8.75
N ASP A 90 9.92 1.98 8.38
CA ASP A 90 9.61 3.28 8.96
C ASP A 90 9.18 3.13 10.43
N GLU A 91 8.38 2.11 10.75
CA GLU A 91 8.02 1.78 12.14
C GLU A 91 9.26 1.42 12.97
N LEU A 92 10.17 0.60 12.43
CA LEU A 92 11.41 0.25 13.13
C LEU A 92 12.28 1.48 13.43
N ARG A 93 12.37 2.44 12.51
CA ARG A 93 13.06 3.71 12.77
C ARG A 93 12.38 4.51 13.87
N ALA A 94 11.05 4.49 13.92
CA ALA A 94 10.25 5.14 14.95
C ALA A 94 10.26 4.39 16.31
N LEU A 95 10.97 3.27 16.43
CA LEU A 95 11.21 2.61 17.72
C LEU A 95 12.66 2.75 18.18
N ASP A 96 13.57 3.13 17.29
CA ASP A 96 15.02 3.26 17.54
C ASP A 96 15.45 4.70 17.93
N TRP A 97 14.63 5.71 17.59
CA TRP A 97 14.79 7.11 18.04
C TRP A 97 14.39 7.34 19.51
#